data_AF-A0A7Y3BDW7-F1
#
_entry.id   AF-A0A7Y3BDW7-F1
#
_cell.length_a   1.000
_cell.length_b   1.000
_cell.length_c   1.000
_cell.angle_alpha   90.00
_cell.angle_beta   90.00
_cell.angle_gamma   90.00
#
_symmetry.space_group_name_H-M   'P 1'
#
loop_
_entity.id
_entity.type
_entity.pdbx_description
1 polymer ?
#
loop_
_entity_poly.entity_id
_entity_poly.type
_entity_poly.pdbx_seq_one_letter_code
_entity_poly.pdbx_strand_id
1 'polypeptide(L)'
;MTEDTMSRLTLSNNAHWAIVDALNGMAPRYLVLGGGGYNPWSVGRLWTGVWGTLLGESFPDRLPADAEAVMRELVWPGRAAGKNPPEHWFTTLCDEPREGAIKADVKGRLDKLCDRMKDWV
;
A
#
# COMPACT_ATOMS: atom_id res chain seq x y z
N MET A 1 13.61 7.91 -2.13
CA MET A 1 12.68 7.13 -1.28
C MET A 1 11.38 7.89 -1.29
N THR A 2 10.34 7.35 -1.92
CA THR A 2 9.24 8.14 -2.50
C THR A 2 8.28 8.71 -1.46
N GLU A 3 7.87 7.96 -0.44
CA GLU A 3 6.97 8.48 0.61
C GLU A 3 7.37 8.11 2.04
N ASP A 4 7.80 6.86 2.26
CA ASP A 4 8.30 6.38 3.56
C ASP A 4 9.80 6.11 3.46
N THR A 5 10.59 6.78 4.29
CA THR A 5 12.06 6.72 4.25
C THR A 5 12.64 5.51 4.97
N MET A 6 11.83 4.72 5.69
CA MET A 6 12.33 3.63 6.52
C MET A 6 12.39 2.27 5.80
N SER A 7 11.51 2.00 4.82
CA SER A 7 11.48 0.68 4.17
C SER A 7 12.48 0.50 3.02
N ARG A 8 12.99 1.62 2.46
CA ARG A 8 13.71 1.67 1.16
C ARG A 8 12.92 1.11 -0.03
N LEU A 9 11.69 0.63 0.19
CA LEU A 9 10.80 0.14 -0.86
C LEU A 9 10.11 1.33 -1.54
N THR A 10 9.86 1.18 -2.84
CA THR A 10 9.17 2.18 -3.67
C THR A 10 7.89 1.58 -4.24
N LEU A 11 7.15 0.82 -3.44
CA LEU A 11 5.87 0.24 -3.81
C LEU A 11 4.78 1.32 -3.85
N SER A 12 3.74 1.12 -4.66
CA SER A 12 2.51 1.90 -4.59
C SER A 12 1.54 1.32 -3.54
N ASN A 13 0.54 2.10 -3.12
CA ASN A 13 -0.58 1.59 -2.32
C ASN A 13 -1.29 0.44 -3.06
N ASN A 14 -1.47 0.56 -4.37
CA ASN A 14 -2.09 -0.46 -5.21
C ASN A 14 -1.41 -1.82 -5.09
N ALA A 15 -0.07 -1.83 -5.03
CA ALA A 15 0.69 -3.07 -4.87
C ALA A 15 0.44 -3.74 -3.51
N HIS A 16 0.23 -2.96 -2.45
CA HIS A 16 -0.12 -3.50 -1.14
C HIS A 16 -1.53 -4.06 -1.11
N TRP A 17 -2.50 -3.38 -1.74
CA TRP A 17 -3.88 -3.86 -1.82
C TRP A 17 -3.98 -5.16 -2.63
N ALA A 18 -3.23 -5.27 -3.73
CA ALA A 18 -3.12 -6.51 -4.49
C ALA A 18 -2.56 -7.67 -3.65
N ILE A 19 -1.63 -7.41 -2.74
CA ILE A 19 -1.12 -8.43 -1.80
C ILE A 19 -2.22 -8.83 -0.80
N VAL A 20 -2.97 -7.87 -0.24
CA VAL A 20 -4.08 -8.16 0.67
C VAL A 20 -5.16 -9.01 -0.01
N ASP A 21 -5.53 -8.65 -1.23
CA ASP A 21 -6.50 -9.40 -2.03
C ASP A 21 -6.01 -10.82 -2.36
N ALA A 22 -4.75 -10.96 -2.80
CA ALA A 22 -4.17 -12.25 -3.13
C ALA A 22 -4.07 -13.22 -1.93
N LEU A 23 -3.97 -12.68 -0.71
CA LEU A 23 -3.98 -13.47 0.52
C LEU A 23 -5.40 -13.84 0.98
N ASN A 24 -6.43 -13.15 0.47
CA ASN A 24 -7.81 -13.41 0.84
C ASN A 24 -8.24 -14.81 0.35
N GLY A 25 -8.83 -15.60 1.24
CA GLY A 25 -9.23 -16.98 0.94
C GLY A 25 -8.12 -18.03 1.02
N MET A 26 -6.86 -17.66 1.26
CA MET A 26 -5.76 -18.63 1.49
C MET A 26 -5.89 -19.40 2.81
N ALA A 27 -6.70 -18.90 3.75
CA ALA A 27 -7.00 -19.55 5.02
C ALA A 27 -8.48 -19.34 5.42
N PRO A 28 -9.07 -20.22 6.26
CA PRO A 28 -10.47 -20.08 6.67
C PRO A 28 -10.79 -18.78 7.43
N ARG A 29 -9.77 -18.16 8.05
CA ARG A 29 -9.88 -16.89 8.78
C ARG A 29 -8.70 -16.02 8.41
N TYR A 30 -8.97 -14.77 8.05
CA TYR A 30 -7.96 -13.81 7.65
C TYR A 30 -7.96 -12.61 8.62
N LEU A 31 -6.82 -12.34 9.24
CA LEU A 31 -6.63 -11.20 10.14
C LEU A 31 -5.55 -10.30 9.55
N VAL A 32 -5.93 -9.08 9.16
CA VAL A 32 -5.01 -8.06 8.66
C VAL A 32 -4.70 -7.09 9.79
N LEU A 33 -3.42 -6.94 10.12
CA LEU A 33 -2.96 -6.14 11.25
C LEU A 33 -2.14 -4.93 10.82
N GLY A 34 -2.18 -3.91 11.67
CA GLY A 34 -1.35 -2.70 11.58
C GLY A 34 0.16 -2.98 11.53
N GLY A 35 0.92 -1.92 11.35
CA GLY A 35 2.38 -1.98 11.36
C GLY A 35 3.00 -0.59 11.28
N GLY A 36 4.29 -0.54 10.93
CA GLY A 36 4.98 0.72 10.69
C GLY A 36 4.42 1.46 9.47
N GLY A 37 4.41 2.79 9.55
CA GLY A 37 4.02 3.69 8.49
C GLY A 37 4.07 5.11 9.02
N TYR A 38 4.94 5.95 8.44
CA TYR A 38 5.31 7.21 9.09
C TYR A 38 4.84 8.46 8.35
N ASN A 39 4.50 8.31 7.06
CA ASN A 39 3.88 9.36 6.27
C ASN A 39 2.35 9.32 6.47
N PRO A 40 1.74 10.36 7.07
CA PRO A 40 0.32 10.31 7.44
C PRO A 40 -0.60 10.19 6.22
N TRP A 41 -0.26 10.80 5.08
CA TRP A 41 -1.03 10.68 3.84
C TRP A 41 -0.95 9.28 3.25
N SER A 42 0.24 8.69 3.22
CA SER A 42 0.41 7.33 2.71
C SER A 42 -0.31 6.32 3.61
N VAL A 43 -0.18 6.43 4.93
CA VAL A 43 -0.86 5.53 5.88
C VAL A 43 -2.37 5.63 5.76
N GLY A 44 -2.92 6.84 5.74
CA GLY A 44 -4.37 7.04 5.64
C GLY A 44 -4.95 6.45 4.35
N ARG A 45 -4.33 6.75 3.20
CA ARG A 45 -4.76 6.21 1.90
C ARG A 45 -4.58 4.70 1.82
N LEU A 46 -3.43 4.18 2.25
CA LEU A 46 -3.12 2.74 2.25
C LEU A 46 -4.15 1.95 3.05
N TRP A 47 -4.39 2.33 4.30
CA TRP A 47 -5.30 1.59 5.19
C TRP A 47 -6.77 1.73 4.80
N THR A 48 -7.17 2.87 4.24
CA THR A 48 -8.50 3.01 3.64
C THR A 48 -8.69 2.02 2.50
N GLY A 49 -7.69 1.86 1.63
CA GLY A 49 -7.74 0.88 0.56
C GLY A 49 -7.68 -0.57 1.05
N VAL A 50 -6.88 -0.89 2.07
CA VAL A 50 -6.91 -2.23 2.70
C VAL A 50 -8.32 -2.58 3.17
N TRP A 51 -8.99 -1.63 3.84
CA TRP A 51 -10.37 -1.84 4.29
C TRP A 51 -11.34 -2.06 3.13
N GLY A 52 -11.30 -1.20 2.11
CA GLY A 52 -12.16 -1.35 0.93
C GLY A 52 -11.91 -2.65 0.17
N THR A 53 -10.66 -3.08 0.03
CA THR A 53 -10.30 -4.37 -0.59
C THR A 53 -10.92 -5.54 0.18
N LEU A 54 -10.86 -5.55 1.52
CA LEU A 54 -11.47 -6.60 2.33
C LEU A 54 -13.00 -6.62 2.22
N LEU A 55 -13.63 -5.47 1.98
CA LEU A 55 -15.07 -5.36 1.75
C LEU A 55 -15.49 -5.66 0.30
N GLY A 56 -14.54 -5.75 -0.64
CA GLY A 56 -14.84 -5.87 -2.07
C GLY A 56 -15.37 -4.59 -2.72
N GLU A 57 -15.05 -3.43 -2.15
CA GLU A 57 -15.49 -2.12 -2.64
C GLU A 57 -14.65 -1.62 -3.82
N SER A 58 -15.28 -0.90 -4.74
CA SER A 58 -14.58 -0.17 -5.80
C SER A 58 -14.10 1.19 -5.30
N PHE A 59 -12.90 1.61 -5.70
CA PHE A 59 -12.38 2.94 -5.35
C PHE A 59 -12.77 4.00 -6.37
N PRO A 60 -13.11 5.23 -5.93
CA PRO A 60 -13.34 6.33 -6.84
C PRO A 60 -12.01 6.84 -7.43
N ASP A 61 -12.06 7.37 -8.66
CA ASP A 61 -10.89 7.98 -9.32
C ASP A 61 -10.34 9.17 -8.53
N ARG A 62 -11.23 9.91 -7.85
CA ARG A 62 -10.90 11.03 -6.97
C ARG A 62 -11.58 10.89 -5.61
N LEU A 63 -10.91 11.39 -4.59
CA LEU A 63 -11.45 11.48 -3.25
C LEU A 63 -12.67 12.41 -3.22
N PRO A 64 -13.74 12.04 -2.50
CA PRO A 64 -14.83 12.96 -2.17
C PRO A 64 -14.32 14.18 -1.39
N ALA A 65 -15.05 15.29 -1.45
CA ALA A 65 -14.59 16.58 -0.91
C ALA A 65 -14.33 16.57 0.60
N ASP A 66 -15.11 15.82 1.37
CA ASP A 66 -14.92 15.61 2.80
C ASP A 66 -13.66 14.79 3.10
N ALA A 67 -13.39 13.74 2.31
CA ALA A 67 -12.15 12.98 2.41
C ALA A 67 -10.91 13.82 2.01
N GLU A 68 -11.00 14.61 0.94
CA GLU A 68 -9.93 15.55 0.57
C GLU A 68 -9.66 16.54 1.71
N ALA A 69 -10.71 17.06 2.38
CA ALA A 69 -10.56 17.97 3.51
C ALA A 69 -9.78 17.33 4.66
N VAL A 70 -10.10 16.09 5.03
CA VAL A 70 -9.34 15.34 6.06
C VAL A 70 -7.88 15.19 5.64
N MET A 71 -7.60 14.84 4.38
CA MET A 71 -6.22 14.72 3.89
C MET A 71 -5.47 16.06 3.95
N ARG A 72 -6.13 17.19 3.69
CA ARG A 72 -5.51 18.52 3.69
C ARG A 72 -5.22 19.06 5.08
N GLU A 73 -5.90 18.56 6.12
CA GLU A 73 -5.63 18.91 7.52
C GLU A 73 -4.44 18.15 8.12
N LEU A 74 -3.95 17.11 7.45
CA LEU A 74 -2.80 16.34 7.94
C LEU A 74 -1.53 17.18 7.96
N VAL A 75 -0.73 16.97 9.01
CA VAL A 75 0.56 17.63 9.20
C VAL A 75 1.65 16.60 9.45
N TRP A 76 2.85 16.85 8.92
CA TRP A 76 4.03 16.02 9.19
C TRP A 76 5.23 16.86 9.63
N PRO A 77 5.29 17.25 10.92
CA PRO A 77 6.31 18.16 11.43
C PRO A 77 7.73 17.61 11.25
N GLY A 78 8.67 18.50 10.90
CA GLY A 78 10.10 18.15 10.82
C GLY A 78 10.48 17.21 9.66
N ARG A 79 9.60 17.04 8.66
CA ARG A 79 9.88 16.27 7.45
C ARG A 79 9.74 17.13 6.20
N ALA A 80 10.72 17.04 5.30
CA ALA A 80 10.73 17.84 4.07
C ALA A 80 9.50 17.56 3.19
N ALA A 81 9.10 16.29 3.08
CA ALA A 81 7.91 15.88 2.35
C ALA A 81 6.60 16.46 2.93
N GLY A 82 6.56 16.77 4.23
CA GLY A 82 5.41 17.42 4.87
C GLY A 82 5.32 18.92 4.60
N LYS A 83 6.39 19.57 4.11
CA LYS A 83 6.38 21.02 3.81
C LYS A 83 5.73 21.36 2.48
N ASN A 84 5.83 20.46 1.51
CA ASN A 84 5.22 20.61 0.19
C ASN A 84 4.74 19.24 -0.31
N PRO A 85 3.64 18.71 0.26
CA PRO A 85 3.09 17.43 -0.16
C PRO A 85 2.54 17.53 -1.60
N PRO A 86 2.74 16.50 -2.44
CA PRO A 86 2.24 16.51 -3.80
C PRO A 86 0.71 16.38 -3.84
N GLU A 87 0.06 17.02 -4.82
CA GLU A 87 -1.41 17.16 -4.87
C GLU A 87 -2.15 15.81 -4.81
N HIS A 88 -1.63 14.77 -5.47
CA HIS A 88 -2.26 13.45 -5.50
C HIS A 88 -2.43 12.81 -4.11
N TRP A 89 -1.64 13.21 -3.11
CA TRP A 89 -1.83 12.73 -1.73
C TRP A 89 -3.14 13.21 -1.11
N PHE A 90 -3.70 14.31 -1.61
CA PHE A 90 -4.97 14.86 -1.14
C PHE A 90 -6.15 14.40 -1.98
N THR A 91 -5.94 14.05 -3.25
CA THR A 91 -7.01 13.93 -4.23
C THR A 91 -7.31 12.52 -4.70
N THR A 92 -6.43 11.54 -4.48
CA THR A 92 -6.64 10.15 -4.91
C THR A 92 -6.30 9.14 -3.82
N LEU A 93 -7.05 8.02 -3.77
CA LEU A 93 -6.64 6.85 -2.99
C LEU A 93 -5.55 6.07 -3.72
N CYS A 94 -5.82 5.75 -4.99
CA CYS A 94 -4.91 5.01 -5.85
C CYS A 94 -3.69 5.85 -6.20
N ASP A 95 -2.52 5.23 -6.13
CA ASP A 95 -1.29 5.82 -6.66
C ASP A 95 -1.13 5.44 -8.15
N GLU A 96 -0.25 6.16 -8.86
CA GLU A 96 0.23 5.69 -10.15
C GLU A 96 0.97 4.34 -9.98
N PRO A 97 0.73 3.35 -10.88
CA PRO A 97 1.46 2.09 -10.86
C PRO A 97 2.97 2.30 -10.95
N ARG A 98 3.72 1.58 -10.10
CA ARG A 98 5.19 1.60 -10.06
C ARG A 98 5.75 0.28 -10.57
N GLU A 99 5.48 0.00 -11.85
CA GLU A 99 5.90 -1.24 -12.49
C GLU A 99 7.41 -1.28 -12.75
N GLY A 100 7.92 -2.49 -12.99
CA GLY A 100 9.32 -2.70 -13.31
C GLY A 100 9.66 -4.18 -13.41
N ALA A 101 10.83 -4.47 -13.96
CA ALA A 101 11.31 -5.84 -14.06
C ALA A 101 11.54 -6.44 -12.66
N ILE A 102 11.02 -7.66 -12.45
CA ILE A 102 11.32 -8.44 -11.25
C ILE A 102 12.78 -8.88 -11.30
N LYS A 103 13.55 -8.49 -10.28
CA LYS A 103 14.98 -8.83 -10.17
C LYS A 103 15.19 -10.34 -10.09
N ALA A 104 16.30 -10.81 -10.66
CA ALA A 104 16.63 -12.24 -10.70
C ALA A 104 16.79 -12.87 -9.29
N ASP A 105 17.27 -12.10 -8.32
CA ASP A 105 17.41 -12.54 -6.93
C ASP A 105 16.05 -12.80 -6.25
N VAL A 106 15.05 -11.96 -6.53
CA VAL A 106 13.66 -12.15 -6.07
C VAL A 106 13.07 -13.41 -6.68
N LYS A 107 13.24 -13.62 -8.00
CA LYS A 107 12.78 -14.85 -8.68
C LYS A 107 13.42 -16.09 -8.07
N GLY A 108 14.75 -16.12 -7.92
CA GLY A 108 15.44 -17.26 -7.34
C GLY A 108 15.10 -17.53 -5.86
N ARG A 109 14.66 -16.52 -5.10
CA ARG A 109 14.12 -16.71 -3.74
C ARG A 109 12.70 -17.29 -3.77
N LEU A 110 11.87 -16.87 -4.73
CA LEU A 110 10.54 -17.40 -4.92
C LEU A 110 10.59 -18.89 -5.31
N ASP A 111 11.46 -19.26 -6.24
CA ASP A 111 11.63 -20.66 -6.67
C ASP A 111 11.90 -21.59 -5.48
N LYS A 112 12.79 -21.18 -4.57
CA LYS A 112 13.08 -21.91 -3.33
C LYS A 112 11.86 -22.06 -2.42
N LEU A 113 10.97 -21.07 -2.35
CA LEU A 113 9.75 -21.16 -1.57
C LEU A 113 8.74 -22.09 -2.22
N CYS A 114 8.60 -22.03 -3.55
CA CYS A 114 7.73 -22.91 -4.32
C CYS A 114 8.13 -24.38 -4.20
N ASP A 115 9.44 -24.67 -4.24
CA ASP A 115 9.91 -26.04 -4.06
C ASP A 115 9.59 -26.58 -2.66
N ARG A 116 9.76 -25.76 -1.61
CA ARG A 116 9.36 -26.13 -0.24
C ARG A 116 7.86 -26.32 -0.07
N MET A 117 7.03 -25.58 -0.79
CA MET A 117 5.58 -25.69 -0.70
C MET A 117 5.07 -27.03 -1.24
N LYS A 118 5.72 -27.58 -2.28
CA LYS A 118 5.38 -28.90 -2.85
C LYS A 118 5.55 -30.03 -1.83
N ASP A 119 6.47 -29.88 -0.87
CA ASP A 119 6.66 -30.86 0.20
C ASP A 119 5.61 -30.75 1.32
N TRP A 120 4.79 -29.70 1.32
CA TRP A 120 3.79 -29.40 2.35
C TRP A 120 2.36 -29.77 1.95
N VAL A 121 2.11 -29.97 0.64
CA VAL A 121 0.81 -30.37 0.05
C VAL A 121 0.82 -31.87 -0.23
#